data_AF-A0A1Y6G8W9-F1
#
_entry.id   AF-A0A1Y6G8W9-F1
#
_cell.length_a   1.000
_cell.length_b   1.000
_cell.length_c   1.000
_cell.angle_alpha   90.00
_cell.angle_beta   90.00
_cell.angle_gamma   90.00
#
_symmetry.space_group_name_H-M   'P 1'
#
loop_
_entity.id
_entity.type
_entity.pdbx_description
1 polymer ?
#
loop_
_entity_poly.entity_id
_entity_poly.type
_entity_poly.pdbx_seq_one_letter_code
_entity_poly.pdbx_strand_id
1 'polypeptide(L)' 'MDFYEKLPTGFLIAFYDEIMKNIEKGLLTKNMYFELGLLITVASQRGITLEQPCDFEQIVDLKVLDDFIQLTQNAT' A
#
# COMPACT_ATOMS: atom_id res chain seq x y z
N MET A 1 3.72 -0.58 9.71
CA MET A 1 4.40 0.23 8.69
C MET A 1 5.90 0.01 8.63
N ASP A 2 6.55 -0.18 9.78
CA ASP A 2 8.01 -0.37 9.93
C ASP A 2 8.73 -1.18 8.83
N PHE A 3 8.15 -2.30 8.37
CA PHE A 3 8.71 -3.08 7.27
C PHE A 3 8.86 -2.27 5.97
N TYR A 4 7.77 -1.66 5.48
CA TYR A 4 7.76 -0.90 4.24
C TYR A 4 8.56 0.41 4.35
N GLU A 5 8.52 1.05 5.52
CA GLU A 5 9.30 2.26 5.80
C GLU A 5 10.81 2.03 5.69
N LYS A 6 11.27 0.82 6.00
CA LYS A 6 12.69 0.42 5.90
C LYS A 6 13.12 -0.03 4.50
N LEU A 7 12.19 -0.24 3.57
CA LEU A 7 12.54 -0.70 2.21
C LEU A 7 13.25 0.41 1.42
N PRO A 8 14.33 0.10 0.69
CA PRO A 8 14.89 1.01 -0.30
C PRO A 8 13.82 1.46 -1.30
N THR A 9 13.84 2.73 -1.71
CA THR A 9 12.82 3.30 -2.60
C THR A 9 12.61 2.49 -3.89
N GLY A 10 13.69 2.08 -4.55
CA GLY A 10 13.58 1.27 -5.77
C GLY A 10 12.89 -0.08 -5.52
N PHE A 11 13.10 -0.69 -4.35
CA PHE A 11 12.47 -1.96 -4.00
C PHE A 11 10.99 -1.76 -3.64
N LEU A 12 10.64 -0.68 -2.93
CA LEU A 12 9.26 -0.31 -2.63
C LEU A 12 8.43 -0.17 -3.91
N ILE A 13 8.97 0.55 -4.91
CA ILE A 13 8.31 0.76 -6.22
C ILE A 13 8.19 -0.55 -6.98
N ALA A 14 9.27 -1.34 -7.08
CA ALA A 14 9.23 -2.61 -7.78
C ALA A 14 8.24 -3.61 -7.16
N PHE A 15 8.08 -3.57 -5.83
CA PHE A 15 7.10 -4.40 -5.14
C PHE A 15 5.66 -3.93 -5.43
N TYR A 16 5.41 -2.61 -5.41
CA TYR A 16 4.13 -2.04 -5.84
C TYR A 16 3.76 -2.49 -7.26
N ASP A 17 4.70 -2.41 -8.21
CA ASP A 17 4.47 -2.81 -9.60
C ASP A 17 4.09 -4.30 -9.72
N GLU A 18 4.71 -5.16 -8.91
CA GLU A 18 4.40 -6.59 -8.92
C GLU A 18 3.01 -6.88 -8.35
N ILE A 19 2.60 -6.17 -7.30
CA ILE A 19 1.24 -6.28 -6.76
C ILE A 19 0.21 -5.78 -7.78
N MET A 20 0.46 -4.66 -8.46
CA MET A 20 -0.39 -4.15 -9.54
C MET A 20 -0.53 -5.18 -10.68
N LYS A 21 0.56 -5.79 -11.13
CA LYS A 21 0.51 -6.86 -12.15
C LYS A 21 -0.29 -8.07 -11.70
N ASN A 22 -0.22 -8.43 -10.42
CA ASN A 22 -1.00 -9.55 -9.89
C ASN A 22 -2.50 -9.23 -9.85
N ILE A 23 -2.85 -7.97 -9.58
CA ILE A 23 -4.22 -7.46 -9.69
C ILE A 23 -4.71 -7.53 -11.14
N GLU A 24 -3.92 -7.04 -12.09
CA GLU A 24 -4.25 -7.11 -13.53
C GLU A 24 -4.46 -8.54 -14.04
N LYS A 25 -3.71 -9.50 -13.49
CA LYS A 25 -3.82 -10.93 -13.80
C LYS A 25 -5.00 -11.63 -13.10
N GLY A 26 -5.76 -10.91 -12.27
CA GLY A 26 -6.86 -11.47 -11.50
C GLY A 26 -6.44 -12.40 -10.35
N LEU A 27 -5.17 -12.36 -9.92
CA LEU A 27 -4.65 -13.13 -8.77
C LEU A 27 -5.00 -12.47 -7.42
N LEU A 28 -6.14 -11.80 -7.42
CA LEU A 28 -6.52 -10.70 -6.55
C LEU A 28 -6.99 -11.22 -5.18
N THR A 29 -6.42 -10.67 -4.10
CA THR A 29 -6.95 -10.90 -2.74
C THR A 29 -7.18 -9.57 -2.05
N LYS A 30 -8.17 -9.51 -1.14
CA LYS A 30 -8.43 -8.32 -0.31
C LYS A 30 -7.17 -7.87 0.43
N ASN A 31 -6.32 -8.80 0.84
CA ASN A 31 -5.06 -8.50 1.52
C ASN A 31 -4.08 -7.73 0.62
N MET A 32 -4.00 -8.06 -0.67
CA MET A 32 -3.14 -7.32 -1.61
C MET A 32 -3.54 -5.85 -1.75
N TYR A 33 -4.84 -5.53 -1.65
CA TYR A 33 -5.29 -4.14 -1.62
C TYR A 33 -4.86 -3.41 -0.35
N PHE A 34 -4.91 -4.08 0.80
CA PHE A 34 -4.36 -3.50 2.03
C PHE A 34 -2.86 -3.23 1.91
N GLU A 35 -2.09 -4.17 1.34
CA GLU A 35 -0.65 -3.97 1.10
C GLU A 35 -0.38 -2.80 0.15
N LEU A 36 -1.17 -2.63 -0.92
CA LEU A 36 -1.09 -1.45 -1.79
C LEU A 36 -1.32 -0.15 -1.01
N GLY A 37 -2.33 -0.12 -0.13
CA GLY A 37 -2.59 1.04 0.72
C GLY A 37 -1.36 1.43 1.54
N LEU A 38 -0.70 0.46 2.18
CA LEU A 38 0.52 0.70 2.96
C LEU A 38 1.68 1.20 2.09
N LEU A 39 1.90 0.57 0.92
CA LEU A 39 2.95 0.98 -0.02
C LEU A 39 2.75 2.40 -0.53
N ILE A 40 1.51 2.77 -0.89
CA ILE A 40 1.14 4.10 -1.36
C ILE A 40 1.35 5.13 -0.26
N THR A 41 0.94 4.84 0.98
CA THR A 41 1.17 5.74 2.11
C THR A 41 2.67 5.97 2.35
N VAL A 42 3.49 4.91 2.38
CA VAL A 42 4.94 5.05 2.56
C VAL A 42 5.59 5.79 1.40
N ALA A 43 5.17 5.54 0.16
CA ALA A 43 5.65 6.27 -1.01
C ALA A 43 5.29 7.76 -0.92
N SER A 44 4.07 8.09 -0.53
CA SER A 44 3.59 9.47 -0.34
C SER A 44 4.41 10.21 0.72
N GLN A 45 4.72 9.56 1.85
CA GLN A 45 5.61 10.12 2.89
C GLN A 45 7.02 10.42 2.36
N ARG A 46 7.47 9.73 1.31
CA ARG A 46 8.75 9.95 0.62
C ARG A 46 8.66 10.95 -0.53
N GLY A 47 7.49 11.56 -0.76
CA GLY A 47 7.25 12.49 -1.88
C GLY A 47 7.07 11.79 -3.23
N ILE A 48 6.69 10.52 -3.24
CA ILE A 48 6.47 9.72 -4.45
C ILE A 48 4.97 9.45 -4.60
N THR A 49 4.42 9.77 -5.76
CA THR A 49 3.02 9.48 -6.09
C THR A 49 2.93 8.12 -6.78
N LEU A 50 2.19 7.20 -6.17
CA LEU A 50 1.80 5.92 -6.76
C LEU A 50 0.28 5.92 -6.96
N GLU A 51 -0.19 5.34 -8.06
CA GLU A 51 -1.61 5.30 -8.40
C GLU A 51 -2.36 4.22 -7.61
N GLN A 52 -3.64 4.45 -7.35
CA GLN A 52 -4.53 3.44 -6.77
C GLN A 52 -5.29 2.71 -7.89
N PRO A 53 -5.56 1.40 -7.75
CA PRO A 53 -6.52 0.70 -8.60
C PRO A 53 -7.89 1.39 -8.59
N CYS A 54 -8.61 1.35 -9.71
CA CYS A 54 -9.91 2.03 -9.84
C CYS A 54 -11.00 1.51 -8.88
N ASP A 55 -10.87 0.29 -8.38
CA ASP A 55 -11.77 -0.36 -7.44
C ASP A 55 -11.23 -0.37 -6.00
N PHE A 56 -10.15 0.37 -5.73
CA PHE A 56 -9.48 0.37 -4.43
C PHE A 56 -10.41 0.71 -3.26
N GLU A 57 -11.15 1.82 -3.38
CA GLU A 57 -12.10 2.27 -2.35
C GLU A 57 -13.33 1.36 -2.21
N GLN A 58 -13.57 0.47 -3.17
CA GLN A 58 -14.65 -0.52 -3.10
C GLN A 58 -14.25 -1.75 -2.27
N ILE A 59 -12.94 -2.02 -2.16
CA ILE A 59 -12.39 -3.22 -1.52
C ILE A 59 -11.79 -2.91 -0.15
N VAL A 60 -11.13 -1.75 -0.03
CA VAL A 60 -10.50 -1.27 1.21
C VAL A 60 -11.39 -0.25 1.88
N ASP A 61 -11.74 -0.53 3.12
CA ASP A 61 -12.30 0.49 3.99
C ASP A 61 -11.18 1.46 4.38
N LEU A 62 -11.20 2.66 3.80
CA LEU A 62 -10.20 3.70 4.02
C LEU A 62 -10.08 4.09 5.49
N LYS A 63 -11.17 4.01 6.25
CA LYS A 63 -11.14 4.31 7.68
C LYS A 63 -10.37 3.24 8.45
N VAL A 64 -10.59 1.97 8.12
CA VAL A 64 -9.83 0.85 8.73
C VAL A 64 -8.35 0.95 8.39
N LEU A 65 -8.02 1.32 7.15
CA LEU A 65 -6.64 1.53 6.73
C LEU A 65 -6.00 2.70 7.49
N ASP A 66 -6.68 3.84 7.60
CA ASP A 66 -6.17 5.01 8.33
C ASP A 66 -5.99 4.70 9.82
N ASP A 67 -6.99 4.11 10.47
CA ASP A 67 -6.93 3.68 11.88
C ASP A 67 -5.71 2.76 12.13
N PHE A 68 -5.43 1.83 11.21
CA PHE A 68 -4.25 0.98 11.28
C PHE A 68 -2.94 1.76 11.10
N ILE A 69 -2.87 2.67 10.13
CA ILE A 69 -1.69 3.50 9.89
C ILE A 69 -1.37 4.32 11.14
N GLN A 70 -2.37 5.02 11.69
CA GLN A 70 -2.23 5.83 12.91
C GLN A 70 -1.77 4.99 14.11
N LEU A 71 -2.35 3.80 14.30
CA LEU A 71 -1.93 2.87 15.35
C LEU A 71 -0.46 2.52 15.22
N THR A 72 0.01 2.22 14.00
CA THR A 72 1.40 1.80 13.78
C THR A 72 2.40 2.95 13.87
N GLN A 73 2.00 4.18 13.57
CA GLN A 73 2.87 5.36 13.70
C GLN A 73 3.06 5.77 15.16
N ASN A 74 2.02 5.66 15.99
CA ASN A 74 2.06 6.04 17.41
C ASN A 74 2.75 4.99 18.31
N ALA A 75 3.09 3.83 17.76
CA ALA A 75 3.73 2.71 18.48
C ALA A 75 5.27 2.69 18.37
N THR A 76 5.87 3.70 17.72
CA THR A 76 7.31 3.82 17.44
C THR A 76 7.90 5.05 18.11
#